data_AF-A3VYM9-F1
#
_entry.id   AF-A3VYM9-F1
#
_cell.length_a   1.000
_cell.length_b   1.000
_cell.length_c   1.000
_cell.angle_alpha   90.00
_cell.angle_beta   90.00
_cell.angle_gamma   90.00
#
_symmetry.space_group_name_H-M   'P 1'
#
loop_
_entity.id
_entity.type
_entity.pdbx_description
1 polymer ?
#
loop_
_entity_poly.entity_id
_entity_poly.type
_entity_poly.pdbx_seq_one_letter_code
_entity_poly.pdbx_strand_id
1 'polypeptide(L)'
;MIELALNNLLLLGACAVGILLVAFFVMEEAPVARRVFGQFMFVIALPLLVLVVTPLLLLATWLGVSVPIMQALIAGLVIAGGWLTGAIFNELGKAKAKAERLRDFHKAIYAEIGNALAALWDSGRAQDYARQTIDRMQREPDYIPFIPREHHDHIFDAITTQIDVLPRQTIDAVVAYYSLVKGIANLADDMRGDRFQSLSQDRRILLYSDYLEMRRQAFDTGQFALKLIKAYAADGASAAERLLINSRDADLSARSQGSE
;
A
#
# COMPACT_ATOMS: atom_id res chain seq x y z
N MET A 1 4.77 37.88 54.59
CA MET A 1 5.78 37.26 53.69
C MET A 1 5.26 36.02 52.96
N ILE A 2 4.48 35.14 53.60
CA ILE A 2 3.95 33.91 52.97
C ILE A 2 2.91 34.19 51.86
N GLU A 3 1.98 35.14 52.05
CA GLU A 3 1.00 35.52 51.01
C GLU A 3 1.64 36.11 49.75
N LEU A 4 2.72 36.89 49.89
CA LEU A 4 3.41 37.50 48.75
C LEU A 4 4.13 36.44 47.90
N ALA A 5 4.67 35.40 48.53
CA ALA A 5 5.30 34.28 47.86
C ALA A 5 4.27 33.40 47.13
N LEU A 6 3.09 33.20 47.72
CA LEU A 6 2.01 32.41 47.11
C LEU A 6 1.43 33.12 45.87
N ASN A 7 1.22 34.43 45.94
CA ASN A 7 0.74 35.22 44.80
C ASN A 7 1.74 35.28 43.65
N ASN A 8 3.04 35.38 43.94
CA ASN A 8 4.08 35.36 42.91
C ASN A 8 4.20 33.97 42.24
N LEU A 9 4.01 32.89 43.00
CA LEU A 9 4.00 31.53 42.45
C LEU A 9 2.78 31.30 41.52
N LEU A 10 1.61 31.80 41.90
CA LEU A 10 0.39 31.76 41.08
C LEU A 10 0.54 32.59 39.80
N LEU A 11 1.13 33.78 39.89
CA LEU A 11 1.44 34.63 38.74
C LEU A 11 2.44 33.96 37.78
N LEU A 12 3.51 33.37 38.31
CA LEU A 12 4.48 32.62 37.50
C LEU A 12 3.85 31.41 36.82
N GLY A 13 2.99 30.66 37.53
CA GLY A 13 2.23 29.54 36.96
C GLY A 13 1.28 29.99 35.85
N ALA A 14 0.54 31.08 36.07
CA ALA A 14 -0.36 31.64 35.07
C ALA A 14 0.39 32.16 33.84
N CYS A 15 1.54 32.82 34.03
CA CYS A 15 2.40 33.27 32.94
C CYS A 15 2.99 32.08 32.16
N ALA A 16 3.43 31.02 32.82
CA ALA A 16 3.95 29.82 32.16
C ALA A 16 2.87 29.12 31.31
N VAL A 17 1.65 28.99 31.84
CA VAL A 17 0.50 28.45 31.09
C VAL A 17 0.13 29.38 29.93
N GLY A 18 0.14 30.70 30.14
CA GLY A 18 -0.10 31.68 29.09
C GLY A 18 0.92 31.62 27.96
N ILE A 19 2.21 31.48 28.29
CA ILE A 19 3.29 31.32 27.30
C ILE A 19 3.14 30.00 26.54
N LEU A 20 2.81 28.89 27.21
CA LEU A 20 2.55 27.60 26.57
C LEU A 20 1.33 27.66 25.65
N LEU A 21 0.26 28.34 26.05
CA LEU A 21 -0.92 28.55 25.20
C LEU A 21 -0.59 29.42 23.99
N VAL A 22 0.12 30.54 24.18
CA VAL A 22 0.54 31.40 23.06
C VAL A 22 1.47 30.65 22.11
N ALA A 23 2.43 29.90 22.64
CA ALA A 23 3.31 29.03 21.85
C ALA A 23 2.51 27.98 21.05
N PHE A 24 1.46 27.41 21.66
CA PHE A 24 0.55 26.47 21.01
C PHE A 24 -0.33 27.10 19.92
N PHE A 25 -0.60 28.41 19.99
CA PHE A 25 -1.39 29.12 18.99
C PHE A 25 -0.56 29.79 17.89
N VAL A 26 0.69 30.20 18.16
CA VAL A 26 1.47 31.09 17.27
C VAL A 26 2.51 30.35 16.41
N MET A 27 2.99 29.18 16.81
CA MET A 27 3.99 28.45 16.00
C MET A 27 3.43 28.01 14.64
N GLU A 28 4.27 27.95 13.61
CA GLU A 28 3.88 27.46 12.26
C GLU A 28 3.33 26.02 12.28
N GLU A 29 3.75 25.22 13.26
CA GLU A 29 3.24 23.85 13.51
C GLU A 29 1.97 23.80 14.37
N ALA A 30 1.47 24.95 14.85
CA ALA A 30 0.24 25.05 15.63
C ALA A 30 -0.99 24.33 15.02
N PRO A 31 -1.24 24.32 13.70
CA PRO A 31 -2.39 23.57 13.17
C PRO A 31 -2.26 22.06 13.36
N VAL A 32 -1.03 21.52 13.31
CA VAL A 32 -0.76 20.10 13.58
C VAL A 32 -0.92 19.82 15.07
N ALA A 33 -0.30 20.65 15.92
CA ALA A 33 -0.39 20.53 17.37
C ALA A 33 -1.84 20.61 17.88
N ARG A 34 -2.65 21.53 17.36
CA ARG A 34 -4.09 21.67 17.68
C ARG A 34 -4.90 20.43 17.31
N ARG A 35 -4.62 19.83 16.15
CA ARG A 35 -5.30 18.60 15.72
C ARG A 35 -4.95 17.43 16.63
N VAL A 36 -3.67 17.26 16.95
CA VAL A 36 -3.19 16.17 17.84
C VAL A 36 -3.74 16.36 19.25
N PHE A 37 -3.72 17.57 19.78
CA PHE A 37 -4.27 17.88 21.11
C PHE A 37 -5.79 17.71 21.16
N GLY A 38 -6.51 18.12 20.12
CA GLY A 38 -7.95 17.89 20.01
C GLY A 38 -8.27 16.39 19.98
N GLN A 39 -7.54 15.61 19.19
CA GLN A 39 -7.67 14.15 19.18
C GLN A 39 -7.37 13.54 20.56
N PHE A 40 -6.28 13.95 21.22
CA PHE A 40 -5.97 13.53 22.58
C PHE A 40 -7.13 13.82 23.54
N MET A 41 -7.64 15.06 23.52
CA MET A 41 -8.70 15.50 24.43
C MET A 41 -10.00 14.71 24.25
N PHE A 42 -10.47 14.55 23.02
CA PHE A 42 -11.77 13.92 22.77
C PHE A 42 -11.74 12.40 22.67
N VAL A 43 -10.64 11.81 22.18
CA VAL A 43 -10.52 10.35 21.99
C VAL A 43 -10.01 9.66 23.24
N ILE A 44 -9.15 10.33 24.03
CA ILE A 44 -8.42 9.68 25.14
C ILE A 44 -8.76 10.34 26.48
N ALA A 45 -8.51 11.65 26.63
CA ALA A 45 -8.61 12.31 27.92
C ALA A 45 -10.06 12.38 28.43
N LEU A 46 -11.02 12.75 27.58
CA LEU A 46 -12.42 12.87 27.97
C LEU A 46 -13.03 11.51 28.36
N PRO A 47 -12.91 10.42 27.56
CA PRO A 47 -13.40 9.11 27.97
C PRO A 47 -12.70 8.58 29.22
N LEU A 48 -11.37 8.75 29.34
CA LEU A 48 -10.62 8.33 30.53
C LEU A 48 -11.10 9.09 31.77
N LEU A 49 -11.32 10.40 31.64
CA LEU A 49 -11.80 11.23 32.73
C LEU A 49 -13.22 10.82 33.15
N VAL A 50 -14.12 10.61 32.20
CA VAL A 50 -15.52 10.27 32.48
C VAL A 50 -15.69 8.83 32.98
N LEU A 51 -15.00 7.86 32.37
CA LEU A 51 -15.19 6.44 32.65
C LEU A 51 -14.30 5.91 33.78
N VAL A 52 -13.12 6.51 33.98
CA VAL A 52 -12.15 6.02 34.97
C VAL A 52 -11.97 7.03 36.08
N VAL A 53 -11.59 8.27 35.78
CA VAL A 53 -11.25 9.25 36.84
C VAL A 53 -12.46 9.59 37.69
N THR A 54 -13.58 9.93 37.05
CA THR A 54 -14.79 10.40 37.76
C THR A 54 -15.35 9.34 38.71
N PRO A 55 -15.60 8.09 38.29
CA PRO A 55 -16.13 7.07 39.19
C PRO A 55 -15.16 6.72 40.33
N LEU A 56 -13.86 6.70 40.04
CA LEU A 56 -12.84 6.31 41.01
C LEU A 56 -12.65 7.40 42.08
N LEU A 57 -12.72 8.68 41.70
CA LEU A 57 -12.76 9.80 42.65
C LEU A 57 -14.05 9.80 43.48
N LEU A 58 -15.21 9.58 42.86
CA LEU A 58 -16.48 9.47 43.59
C LEU A 58 -16.44 8.33 44.62
N LEU A 59 -15.93 7.16 44.22
CA LEU A 59 -15.75 6.02 45.12
C LEU A 59 -14.79 6.33 46.26
N ALA A 60 -13.64 6.97 45.96
CA ALA A 60 -12.64 7.31 46.96
C ALA A 60 -13.19 8.32 47.99
N THR A 61 -13.98 9.30 47.55
CA THR A 61 -14.65 10.24 48.46
C THR A 61 -15.73 9.56 49.30
N TRP A 62 -16.51 8.64 48.69
CA TRP A 62 -17.55 7.90 49.38
C TRP A 62 -17.01 6.95 50.46
N LEU A 63 -15.84 6.34 50.21
CA LEU A 63 -15.16 5.44 51.14
C LEU A 63 -14.32 6.18 52.20
N GLY A 64 -14.23 7.52 52.16
CA GLY A 64 -13.43 8.30 53.10
C GLY A 64 -11.93 8.03 53.00
N VAL A 65 -11.41 7.81 51.79
CA VAL A 65 -10.01 7.50 51.54
C VAL A 65 -9.10 8.64 52.01
N SER A 66 -7.97 8.30 52.64
CA SER A 66 -7.01 9.29 53.16
C SER A 66 -6.30 10.07 52.04
N VAL A 67 -5.88 11.30 52.33
CA VAL A 67 -5.21 12.20 51.38
C VAL A 67 -3.98 11.57 50.71
N PRO A 68 -3.08 10.85 51.42
CA PRO A 68 -1.92 10.20 50.77
C PRO A 68 -2.32 9.15 49.73
N ILE A 69 -3.40 8.39 49.97
CA ILE A 69 -3.90 7.38 49.04
C ILE A 69 -4.51 8.06 47.82
N MET A 70 -5.26 9.15 48.01
CA MET A 70 -5.78 9.98 46.91
C MET A 70 -4.64 10.52 46.02
N GLN A 71 -3.54 10.99 46.61
CA GLN A 71 -2.36 11.44 45.85
C GLN A 71 -1.72 10.31 45.05
N ALA A 72 -1.52 9.13 45.67
CA ALA A 72 -0.95 7.97 44.99
C ALA A 72 -1.85 7.49 43.82
N LEU A 73 -3.17 7.52 44.01
CA LEU A 73 -4.17 7.18 43.01
C LEU A 73 -4.14 8.16 41.83
N ILE A 74 -4.08 9.47 42.09
CA ILE A 74 -3.95 10.48 41.05
C ILE A 74 -2.62 10.29 40.29
N ALA A 75 -1.51 10.11 40.99
CA ALA A 75 -0.20 9.88 40.37
C ALA A 75 -0.19 8.63 39.49
N GLY A 76 -0.73 7.51 40.00
CA GLY A 76 -0.85 6.27 39.24
C GLY A 76 -1.71 6.43 37.99
N LEU A 77 -2.81 7.18 38.09
CA LEU A 77 -3.69 7.45 36.97
C LEU A 77 -3.07 8.37 35.91
N VAL A 78 -2.29 9.38 36.32
CA VAL A 78 -1.52 10.23 35.39
C VAL A 78 -0.49 9.39 34.63
N ILE A 79 0.25 8.51 35.33
CA ILE A 79 1.24 7.62 34.70
C ILE A 79 0.54 6.66 33.73
N ALA A 80 -0.51 5.97 34.18
CA ALA A 80 -1.26 5.03 33.34
C ALA A 80 -1.90 5.72 32.12
N GLY A 81 -2.45 6.92 32.31
CA GLY A 81 -2.99 7.74 31.24
C GLY A 81 -1.93 8.11 30.20
N GLY A 82 -0.72 8.47 30.62
CA GLY A 82 0.41 8.73 29.73
C GLY A 82 0.77 7.51 28.86
N TRP A 83 0.86 6.32 29.46
CA TRP A 83 1.14 5.07 28.74
C TRP A 83 0.03 4.68 27.75
N LEU A 84 -1.24 4.76 28.18
CA LEU A 84 -2.38 4.48 27.33
C LEU A 84 -2.42 5.42 26.12
N THR A 85 -2.12 6.70 26.36
CA THR A 85 -2.05 7.73 25.32
C THR A 85 -1.01 7.38 24.27
N GLY A 86 0.21 7.04 24.70
CA GLY A 86 1.28 6.61 23.81
C GLY A 86 0.90 5.36 23.01
N ALA A 87 0.28 4.36 23.65
CA ALA A 87 -0.17 3.14 22.98
C ALA A 87 -1.22 3.42 21.89
N ILE A 88 -2.22 4.25 22.18
CA ILE A 88 -3.26 4.63 21.22
C ILE A 88 -2.67 5.41 20.04
N PHE A 89 -1.84 6.42 20.30
CA PHE A 89 -1.22 7.20 19.22
C PHE A 89 -0.28 6.35 18.36
N ASN A 90 0.47 5.43 18.96
CA ASN A 90 1.31 4.49 18.21
C ASN A 90 0.45 3.61 17.30
N GLU A 91 -0.69 3.11 17.78
CA GLU A 91 -1.56 2.25 16.98
C GLU A 91 -2.25 3.02 15.85
N LEU A 92 -2.75 4.23 16.12
CA LEU A 92 -3.27 5.13 15.09
C LEU A 92 -2.20 5.49 14.05
N GLY A 93 -0.98 5.75 14.51
CA GLY A 93 0.19 6.02 13.67
C GLY A 93 0.52 4.85 12.76
N LYS A 94 0.53 3.61 13.28
CA LYS A 94 0.75 2.40 12.48
C LYS A 94 -0.32 2.22 11.42
N ALA A 95 -1.60 2.40 11.76
CA ALA A 95 -2.70 2.26 10.82
C ALA A 95 -2.59 3.29 9.67
N LYS A 96 -2.29 4.55 10.01
CA LYS A 96 -2.06 5.62 9.03
C LYS A 96 -0.84 5.34 8.16
N ALA A 97 0.28 4.96 8.76
CA ALA A 97 1.50 4.62 8.04
C ALA A 97 1.31 3.41 7.10
N LYS A 98 0.49 2.42 7.48
CA LYS A 98 0.12 1.31 6.60
C LYS A 98 -0.70 1.79 5.41
N ALA A 99 -1.67 2.68 5.62
CA ALA A 99 -2.50 3.24 4.56
C ALA A 99 -1.69 4.12 3.59
N GLU A 100 -0.77 4.95 4.09
CA GLU A 100 0.15 5.76 3.28
C GLU A 100 1.06 4.88 2.44
N ARG A 101 1.71 3.87 3.06
CA ARG A 101 2.54 2.90 2.34
C ARG A 101 1.76 2.18 1.25
N LEU A 102 0.56 1.69 1.56
CA LEU A 102 -0.31 1.04 0.58
C LEU A 102 -0.57 1.93 -0.64
N ARG A 103 -0.96 3.18 -0.41
CA ARG A 103 -1.20 4.14 -1.49
C ARG A 103 0.05 4.35 -2.35
N ASP A 104 1.20 4.51 -1.70
CA ASP A 104 2.46 4.79 -2.40
C ASP A 104 2.93 3.56 -3.19
N PHE A 105 2.75 2.35 -2.67
CA PHE A 105 3.00 1.09 -3.40
C PHE A 105 2.07 0.94 -4.60
N HIS A 106 0.75 1.14 -4.42
CA HIS A 106 -0.19 1.10 -5.55
C HIS A 106 0.16 2.11 -6.63
N LYS A 107 0.57 3.33 -6.25
CA LYS A 107 1.01 4.34 -7.21
C LYS A 107 2.27 3.91 -7.97
N ALA A 108 3.26 3.36 -7.27
CA ALA A 108 4.52 2.95 -7.86
C ALA A 108 4.35 1.75 -8.81
N ILE A 109 3.64 0.70 -8.35
CA ILE A 109 3.32 -0.48 -9.18
C ILE A 109 2.46 -0.09 -10.38
N TYR A 110 1.45 0.77 -10.19
CA TYR A 110 0.61 1.23 -11.28
C TYR A 110 1.42 1.94 -12.37
N ALA A 111 2.38 2.78 -11.97
CA ALA A 111 3.26 3.46 -12.92
C ALA A 111 4.21 2.48 -13.63
N GLU A 112 4.80 1.53 -12.91
CA GLU A 112 5.70 0.52 -13.50
C GLU A 112 4.96 -0.37 -14.51
N ILE A 113 3.83 -0.98 -14.11
CA ILE A 113 3.02 -1.81 -15.00
C ILE A 113 2.56 -0.97 -16.19
N GLY A 114 2.05 0.25 -15.97
CA GLY A 114 1.61 1.14 -17.05
C GLY A 114 2.71 1.43 -18.08
N ASN A 115 3.92 1.71 -17.62
CA ASN A 115 5.07 1.94 -18.50
C ASN A 115 5.46 0.66 -19.27
N ALA A 116 5.48 -0.49 -18.60
CA ALA A 116 5.77 -1.77 -19.22
C ALA A 116 4.72 -2.16 -20.27
N LEU A 117 3.43 -1.91 -20.01
CA LEU A 117 2.37 -2.16 -20.99
C LEU A 117 2.48 -1.25 -22.21
N ALA A 118 2.89 0.01 -22.03
CA ALA A 118 3.14 0.91 -23.16
C ALA A 118 4.29 0.41 -24.05
N ALA A 119 5.30 -0.23 -23.47
CA ALA A 119 6.38 -0.88 -24.21
C ALA A 119 5.93 -2.18 -24.90
N LEU A 120 5.13 -3.00 -24.23
CA LEU A 120 4.60 -4.26 -24.78
C LEU A 120 3.60 -4.03 -25.92
N TRP A 121 2.82 -2.96 -25.84
CA TRP A 121 1.71 -2.70 -26.74
C TRP A 121 1.78 -1.29 -27.31
N ASP A 122 2.62 -1.16 -28.34
CA ASP A 122 2.74 0.03 -29.16
C ASP A 122 1.55 0.19 -30.12
N SER A 123 0.35 0.36 -29.56
CA SER A 123 -0.89 0.67 -30.31
C SER A 123 -1.21 -0.34 -31.43
N GLY A 124 -0.94 -1.63 -31.22
CA GLY A 124 -1.17 -2.70 -32.21
C GLY A 124 0.01 -2.99 -33.15
N ARG A 125 1.03 -2.12 -33.22
CA ARG A 125 2.22 -2.34 -34.06
C ARG A 125 3.03 -3.57 -33.65
N ALA A 126 2.97 -3.94 -32.38
CA ALA A 126 3.65 -5.14 -31.85
C ALA A 126 3.14 -6.43 -32.51
N GLN A 127 1.84 -6.54 -32.79
CA GLN A 127 1.26 -7.72 -33.44
C GLN A 127 1.62 -7.80 -34.93
N ASP A 128 1.66 -6.65 -35.61
CA ASP A 128 2.05 -6.59 -37.02
C ASP A 128 3.52 -6.96 -37.18
N TYR A 129 4.38 -6.44 -36.31
CA TYR A 129 5.79 -6.79 -36.28
C TYR A 129 6.02 -8.27 -35.96
N ALA A 130 5.26 -8.83 -35.00
CA ALA A 130 5.29 -10.24 -34.65
C ALA A 130 4.94 -11.14 -35.85
N ARG A 131 3.83 -10.83 -36.55
CA ARG A 131 3.41 -11.57 -37.76
C ARG A 131 4.45 -11.50 -38.86
N GLN A 132 4.96 -10.30 -39.17
CA GLN A 132 6.01 -10.12 -40.18
C GLN A 132 7.27 -10.91 -39.84
N THR A 133 7.62 -11.00 -38.56
CA THR A 133 8.80 -11.75 -38.11
C THR A 133 8.60 -13.26 -38.30
N ILE A 134 7.43 -13.80 -37.94
CA ILE A 134 7.09 -15.21 -38.17
C ILE A 134 7.08 -15.53 -39.68
N ASP A 135 6.43 -14.69 -40.50
CA ASP A 135 6.38 -14.86 -41.95
C ASP A 135 7.78 -14.83 -42.58
N ARG A 136 8.68 -14.03 -42.01
CA ARG A 136 10.09 -13.99 -42.43
C ARG A 136 10.82 -15.26 -42.02
N MET A 137 10.64 -15.74 -40.79
CA MET A 137 11.21 -17.02 -40.35
C MET A 137 10.74 -18.19 -41.22
N GLN A 138 9.47 -18.19 -41.66
CA GLN A 138 8.97 -19.24 -42.55
C GLN A 138 9.60 -19.20 -43.95
N ARG A 139 9.90 -18.00 -44.48
CA ARG A 139 10.47 -17.82 -45.83
C ARG A 139 11.99 -17.90 -45.89
N GLU A 140 12.67 -17.54 -44.81
CA GLU A 140 14.14 -17.47 -44.71
C GLU A 140 14.63 -18.49 -43.65
N PRO A 141 15.08 -19.70 -44.04
CA PRO A 141 15.48 -20.75 -43.10
C PRO A 141 16.63 -20.38 -42.16
N ASP A 142 17.50 -19.48 -42.59
CA ASP A 142 18.67 -18.99 -41.85
C ASP A 142 18.37 -17.71 -41.04
N TYR A 143 17.14 -17.19 -41.11
CA TYR A 143 16.76 -15.98 -40.38
C TYR A 143 16.56 -16.29 -38.89
N ILE A 144 17.29 -15.56 -38.05
CA ILE A 144 17.20 -15.63 -36.59
C ILE A 144 16.66 -14.27 -36.10
N PRO A 145 15.49 -14.23 -35.45
CA PRO A 145 14.91 -12.98 -34.97
C PRO A 145 15.71 -12.42 -33.80
N PHE A 146 15.76 -11.09 -33.70
CA PHE A 146 16.30 -10.43 -32.51
C PHE A 146 15.30 -10.54 -31.35
N ILE A 147 15.77 -11.07 -30.22
CA ILE A 147 14.96 -11.21 -29.00
C ILE A 147 15.38 -10.12 -28.00
N PRO A 148 14.54 -9.10 -27.74
CA PRO A 148 14.87 -8.06 -26.78
C PRO A 148 14.83 -8.61 -25.35
N ARG A 149 15.77 -8.15 -24.52
CA ARG A 149 15.73 -8.36 -23.08
C ARG A 149 14.95 -7.21 -22.46
N GLU A 150 13.82 -7.52 -21.84
CA GLU A 150 12.96 -6.54 -21.17
C GLU A 150 13.09 -6.70 -19.66
N HIS A 151 13.30 -5.59 -18.94
CA HIS A 151 13.34 -5.56 -17.47
C HIS A 151 12.34 -4.51 -17.02
N HIS A 152 11.25 -4.99 -16.40
CA HIS A 152 10.08 -4.19 -16.06
C HIS A 152 9.60 -4.47 -14.63
N ASP A 153 10.50 -4.92 -13.76
CA ASP A 153 10.22 -5.43 -12.41
C ASP A 153 11.05 -4.77 -11.30
N HIS A 154 11.69 -3.64 -11.57
CA HIS A 154 12.57 -2.96 -10.63
C HIS A 154 11.88 -2.51 -9.34
N ILE A 155 10.69 -1.91 -9.47
CA ILE A 155 9.88 -1.49 -8.32
C ILE A 155 9.34 -2.73 -7.62
N PHE A 156 8.79 -3.70 -8.35
CA PHE A 156 8.28 -4.92 -7.75
C PHE A 156 9.32 -5.67 -6.91
N ASP A 157 10.54 -5.84 -7.43
CA ASP A 157 11.63 -6.49 -6.71
C ASP A 157 12.03 -5.72 -5.45
N ALA A 158 12.09 -4.39 -5.52
CA ALA A 158 12.39 -3.54 -4.36
C ALA A 158 11.35 -3.66 -3.24
N ILE A 159 10.09 -3.96 -3.57
CA ILE A 159 8.97 -3.96 -2.62
C ILE A 159 8.53 -5.36 -2.20
N THR A 160 9.07 -6.42 -2.81
CA THR A 160 8.68 -7.82 -2.54
C THR A 160 8.85 -8.19 -1.05
N THR A 161 9.83 -7.59 -0.37
CA THR A 161 10.05 -7.78 1.09
C THR A 161 8.94 -7.18 1.96
N GLN A 162 8.11 -6.30 1.40
CA GLN A 162 7.00 -5.59 2.05
C GLN A 162 5.66 -5.89 1.35
N ILE A 163 5.57 -7.05 0.70
CA ILE A 163 4.36 -7.44 -0.07
C ILE A 163 3.13 -7.61 0.83
N ASP A 164 3.32 -7.76 2.14
CA ASP A 164 2.28 -7.81 3.17
C ASP A 164 1.44 -6.52 3.27
N VAL A 165 1.92 -5.42 2.67
CA VAL A 165 1.20 -4.16 2.59
C VAL A 165 0.11 -4.19 1.52
N LEU A 166 0.23 -5.02 0.48
CA LEU A 166 -0.75 -5.10 -0.60
C LEU A 166 -2.05 -5.79 -0.13
N PRO A 167 -3.22 -5.29 -0.54
CA PRO A 167 -4.49 -5.89 -0.19
C PRO A 167 -4.70 -7.16 -1.01
N ARG A 168 -5.46 -8.10 -0.44
CA ARG A 168 -5.81 -9.38 -1.05
C ARG A 168 -6.42 -9.23 -2.44
N GLN A 169 -7.18 -8.16 -2.67
CA GLN A 169 -7.85 -7.91 -3.95
C GLN A 169 -6.88 -7.62 -5.10
N THR A 170 -5.71 -7.04 -4.83
CA THR A 170 -4.77 -6.62 -5.88
C THR A 170 -3.53 -7.50 -5.96
N ILE A 171 -3.12 -8.12 -4.84
CA ILE A 171 -1.86 -8.87 -4.77
C ILE A 171 -1.80 -10.01 -5.80
N ASP A 172 -2.87 -10.78 -5.96
CA ASP A 172 -2.88 -11.94 -6.87
C ASP A 172 -2.67 -11.51 -8.33
N ALA A 173 -3.33 -10.43 -8.77
CA ALA A 173 -3.19 -9.92 -10.13
C ALA A 173 -1.80 -9.31 -10.39
N VAL A 174 -1.25 -8.61 -9.40
CA VAL A 174 0.11 -8.06 -9.46
C VAL A 174 1.13 -9.18 -9.55
N VAL A 175 1.04 -10.19 -8.67
CA VAL A 175 1.95 -11.34 -8.66
C VAL A 175 1.85 -12.14 -9.95
N ALA A 176 0.64 -12.36 -10.47
CA ALA A 176 0.43 -13.06 -11.74
C ALA A 176 1.10 -12.32 -12.92
N TYR A 177 0.96 -10.99 -12.97
CA TYR A 177 1.63 -10.16 -13.98
C TYR A 177 3.16 -10.29 -13.90
N TYR A 178 3.76 -10.07 -12.72
CA TYR A 178 5.23 -10.12 -12.59
C TYR A 178 5.80 -11.54 -12.75
N SER A 179 5.02 -12.57 -12.43
CA SER A 179 5.41 -13.96 -12.73
C SER A 179 5.51 -14.19 -14.24
N LEU A 180 4.59 -13.63 -15.03
CA LEU A 180 4.67 -13.68 -16.50
C LEU A 180 5.85 -12.87 -17.03
N VAL A 181 6.10 -11.67 -16.50
CA VAL A 181 7.26 -10.84 -16.89
C VAL A 181 8.57 -11.59 -16.66
N LYS A 182 8.75 -12.22 -15.50
CA LYS A 182 9.94 -13.04 -15.20
C LYS A 182 10.03 -14.26 -16.10
N GLY A 183 8.91 -14.91 -16.39
CA GLY A 183 8.85 -16.02 -17.36
C GLY A 183 9.29 -15.60 -18.77
N ILE A 184 8.83 -14.45 -19.24
CA ILE A 184 9.22 -13.87 -20.54
C ILE A 184 10.70 -13.54 -20.57
N ALA A 185 11.25 -12.94 -19.49
CA ALA A 185 12.67 -12.61 -19.40
C ALA A 185 13.55 -13.86 -19.44
N ASN A 186 13.19 -14.91 -18.71
CA ASN A 186 13.91 -16.19 -18.72
C ASN A 186 13.86 -16.84 -20.11
N LEU A 187 12.69 -16.88 -20.75
CA LEU A 187 12.54 -17.42 -22.10
C LEU A 187 13.36 -16.60 -23.12
N ALA A 188 13.36 -15.28 -22.99
CA ALA A 188 14.17 -14.41 -23.84
C ALA A 188 15.66 -14.70 -23.69
N ASP A 189 16.15 -14.94 -22.47
CA ASP A 189 17.54 -15.30 -22.22
C ASP A 189 17.90 -16.66 -22.83
N ASP A 190 17.02 -17.67 -22.72
CA ASP A 190 17.20 -18.97 -23.36
C ASP A 190 17.24 -18.88 -24.90
N MET A 191 16.37 -18.05 -25.49
CA MET A 191 16.31 -17.84 -26.94
C MET A 191 17.50 -17.02 -27.49
N ARG A 192 18.18 -16.26 -26.63
CA ARG A 192 19.40 -15.52 -26.99
C ARG A 192 20.65 -16.39 -26.96
N GLY A 193 20.59 -17.57 -26.33
CA GLY A 193 21.73 -18.49 -26.22
C GLY A 193 22.03 -19.28 -27.49
N ASP A 194 23.23 -19.83 -27.58
CA ASP A 194 23.70 -20.62 -28.74
C ASP A 194 22.84 -21.87 -29.01
N ARG A 195 22.22 -22.41 -27.96
CA ARG A 195 21.34 -23.57 -28.07
C ARG A 195 20.11 -23.27 -28.94
N PHE A 196 19.55 -22.07 -28.89
CA PHE A 196 18.42 -21.69 -29.73
C PHE A 196 18.80 -21.65 -31.21
N GLN A 197 20.00 -21.17 -31.52
CA GLN A 197 20.50 -21.08 -32.90
C GLN A 197 20.69 -22.47 -33.53
N SER A 198 20.98 -23.50 -32.73
CA SER A 198 21.16 -24.88 -33.22
C SER A 198 19.85 -25.67 -33.37
N LEU A 199 18.70 -25.13 -32.96
CA LEU A 199 17.40 -25.78 -33.16
C LEU A 199 16.97 -25.79 -34.63
N SER A 200 16.07 -26.71 -35.00
CA SER A 200 15.42 -26.65 -36.32
C SER A 200 14.57 -25.39 -36.47
N GLN A 201 14.37 -24.93 -37.69
CA GLN A 201 13.57 -23.73 -37.96
C GLN A 201 12.14 -23.84 -37.40
N ASP A 202 11.49 -24.99 -37.57
CA ASP A 202 10.14 -25.23 -37.03
C ASP A 202 10.09 -25.07 -35.51
N ARG A 203 11.11 -25.57 -34.78
CA ARG A 203 11.20 -25.40 -33.32
C ARG A 203 11.45 -23.96 -32.92
N ARG A 204 12.27 -23.22 -33.68
CA ARG A 204 12.48 -21.79 -33.45
C ARG A 204 11.20 -20.99 -33.64
N ILE A 205 10.42 -21.30 -34.68
CA ILE A 205 9.12 -20.66 -34.94
C ILE A 205 8.14 -20.94 -33.81
N LEU A 206 8.05 -22.18 -33.33
CA LEU A 206 7.19 -22.53 -32.20
C LEU A 206 7.57 -21.74 -30.93
N LEU A 207 8.85 -21.76 -30.54
CA LEU A 207 9.33 -21.02 -29.37
C LEU A 207 9.12 -19.51 -29.48
N TYR A 208 9.34 -18.95 -30.68
CA TYR A 208 9.08 -17.53 -30.92
C TYR A 208 7.59 -17.19 -30.83
N SER A 209 6.72 -18.10 -31.29
CA SER A 209 5.26 -17.95 -31.17
C SER A 209 4.83 -18.01 -29.70
N ASP A 210 5.37 -18.94 -28.91
CA ASP A 210 5.12 -19.04 -27.47
C ASP A 210 5.57 -17.77 -26.74
N TYR A 211 6.75 -17.23 -27.08
CA TYR A 211 7.25 -15.97 -26.54
C TYR A 211 6.29 -14.79 -26.82
N LEU A 212 5.76 -14.69 -28.04
CA LEU A 212 4.79 -13.66 -28.40
C LEU A 212 3.46 -13.83 -27.65
N GLU A 213 2.99 -15.05 -27.48
CA GLU A 213 1.76 -15.35 -26.75
C GLU A 213 1.89 -15.01 -25.26
N MET A 214 3.03 -15.33 -24.64
CA MET A 214 3.32 -14.91 -23.27
C MET A 214 3.30 -13.38 -23.12
N ARG A 215 3.86 -12.64 -24.08
CA ARG A 215 3.79 -11.15 -24.08
C ARG A 215 2.36 -10.64 -24.17
N ARG A 216 1.52 -11.27 -25.01
CA ARG A 216 0.09 -10.95 -25.09
C ARG A 216 -0.62 -11.21 -23.76
N GLN A 217 -0.37 -12.37 -23.16
CA GLN A 217 -0.93 -12.72 -21.85
C GLN A 217 -0.48 -11.76 -20.75
N ALA A 218 0.79 -11.34 -20.74
CA ALA A 218 1.31 -10.33 -19.82
C ALA A 218 0.63 -8.98 -20.02
N PHE A 219 0.34 -8.59 -21.26
CA PHE A 219 -0.41 -7.37 -21.55
C PHE A 219 -1.84 -7.42 -20.98
N ASP A 220 -2.57 -8.51 -21.22
CA ASP A 220 -3.94 -8.69 -20.72
C ASP A 220 -3.97 -8.74 -19.18
N THR A 221 -3.04 -9.48 -18.58
CA THR A 221 -2.90 -9.59 -17.12
C THR A 221 -2.52 -8.26 -16.48
N GLY A 222 -1.60 -7.51 -17.10
CA GLY A 222 -1.21 -6.19 -16.62
C GLY A 222 -2.35 -5.19 -16.72
N GLN A 223 -3.13 -5.20 -17.81
CA GLN A 223 -4.33 -4.36 -17.91
C GLN A 223 -5.33 -4.65 -16.80
N PHE A 224 -5.53 -5.94 -16.48
CA PHE A 224 -6.39 -6.36 -15.38
C PHE A 224 -5.87 -5.86 -14.03
N ALA A 225 -4.56 -6.00 -13.77
CA ALA A 225 -3.93 -5.48 -12.56
C ALA A 225 -4.11 -3.96 -12.42
N LEU A 226 -3.90 -3.19 -13.51
CA LEU A 226 -4.12 -1.74 -13.51
C LEU A 226 -5.59 -1.36 -13.22
N LYS A 227 -6.55 -2.10 -13.80
CA LYS A 227 -7.99 -1.88 -13.52
C LYS A 227 -8.31 -2.12 -12.05
N LEU A 228 -7.79 -3.19 -11.44
CA LEU A 228 -7.98 -3.49 -10.03
C LEU A 228 -7.35 -2.45 -9.11
N ILE A 229 -6.11 -2.06 -9.36
CA ILE A 229 -5.43 -1.02 -8.57
C ILE A 229 -6.20 0.30 -8.67
N LYS A 230 -6.67 0.67 -9.86
CA LYS A 230 -7.45 1.89 -10.07
C LYS A 230 -8.79 1.85 -9.33
N ALA A 231 -9.51 0.74 -9.38
CA ALA A 231 -10.78 0.58 -8.67
C ALA A 231 -10.58 0.63 -7.15
N TYR A 232 -9.52 -0.01 -6.64
CA TYR A 232 -9.17 0.05 -5.23
C TYR A 232 -8.83 1.48 -4.80
N ALA A 233 -8.04 2.20 -5.58
CA ALA A 233 -7.65 3.57 -5.28
C ALA A 233 -8.82 4.56 -5.29
N ALA A 234 -9.83 4.34 -6.15
CA ALA A 234 -11.00 5.20 -6.27
C ALA A 234 -12.04 4.94 -5.17
N ASP A 235 -12.43 3.68 -4.99
CA ASP A 235 -13.63 3.30 -4.22
C ASP A 235 -13.35 2.24 -3.14
N GLY A 236 -12.07 1.91 -2.91
CA GLY A 236 -11.62 0.97 -1.89
C GLY A 236 -11.81 -0.50 -2.23
N ALA A 237 -11.68 -1.35 -1.21
CA ALA A 237 -11.64 -2.81 -1.36
C ALA A 237 -12.90 -3.40 -2.01
N SER A 238 -14.08 -2.88 -1.67
CA SER A 238 -15.35 -3.40 -2.20
C SER A 238 -15.49 -3.21 -3.71
N ALA A 239 -14.94 -2.13 -4.27
CA ALA A 239 -14.99 -1.91 -5.72
C ALA A 239 -14.06 -2.85 -6.48
N ALA A 240 -12.85 -3.10 -5.95
CA ALA A 240 -11.95 -4.08 -6.51
C ALA A 240 -12.54 -5.50 -6.44
N GLU A 241 -13.21 -5.86 -5.33
CA GLU A 241 -13.88 -7.16 -5.18
C GLU A 241 -14.98 -7.39 -6.23
N ARG A 242 -15.79 -6.36 -6.53
CA ARG A 242 -16.81 -6.45 -7.59
C ARG A 242 -16.21 -6.75 -8.95
N LEU A 243 -15.04 -6.20 -9.27
CA LEU A 243 -14.35 -6.50 -10.52
C LEU A 243 -13.87 -7.96 -10.57
N LEU A 244 -13.36 -8.49 -9.46
CA LEU A 244 -12.95 -9.90 -9.37
C LEU A 244 -14.13 -10.85 -9.62
N ILE A 245 -15.28 -10.59 -9.00
CA ILE A 245 -16.49 -11.40 -9.18
C ILE A 245 -16.95 -11.35 -10.65
N ASN A 246 -17.10 -10.14 -11.21
CA ASN A 246 -17.52 -9.98 -12.60
C ASN A 246 -16.57 -10.66 -13.59
N SER A 247 -15.25 -10.64 -13.34
CA SER A 247 -14.28 -11.34 -14.18
C SER A 247 -14.42 -12.87 -14.11
N ARG A 248 -14.68 -13.43 -12.91
CA ARG A 248 -14.90 -14.88 -12.75
C ARG A 248 -16.18 -15.33 -13.43
N ASP A 249 -17.25 -14.56 -13.29
CA ASP A 249 -18.53 -14.88 -13.92
C ASP A 249 -18.44 -14.79 -15.45
N ALA A 250 -17.66 -13.84 -15.97
CA ALA A 250 -17.34 -13.76 -17.40
C ALA A 250 -16.56 -14.99 -17.89
N ASP A 251 -15.53 -15.44 -17.17
CA ASP A 251 -14.76 -16.64 -17.51
C ASP A 251 -15.62 -17.92 -17.49
N LEU A 252 -16.51 -18.06 -16.51
CA LEU A 252 -17.44 -19.19 -16.42
C LEU A 252 -18.47 -19.17 -17.56
N SER A 253 -18.99 -17.99 -17.91
CA SER A 253 -19.95 -17.83 -19.01
C SER A 253 -19.31 -18.09 -20.38
N ALA A 254 -18.06 -17.65 -20.59
CA ALA A 254 -17.31 -17.92 -21.81
C ALA A 254 -17.04 -19.42 -22.01
N ARG A 255 -16.76 -20.16 -20.94
CA ARG A 255 -16.60 -21.63 -20.99
C ARG A 255 -17.90 -22.36 -21.31
N SER A 256 -19.05 -21.83 -20.89
CA SER A 256 -20.37 -22.41 -21.18
C SER A 256 -20.81 -22.22 -22.65
N GLN A 257 -20.38 -21.15 -23.32
CA GLN A 257 -20.75 -20.85 -24.71
C GLN A 257 -19.87 -21.55 -25.75
N GLY A 258 -18.70 -22.07 -25.35
CA GLY A 258 -17.78 -22.80 -26.24
C GLY A 258 -18.02 -24.32 -26.31
N SER A 259 -19.10 -24.82 -25.70
CA SER A 259 -19.43 -26.25 -25.59
C SER A 259 -20.71 -26.67 -26.35
N GLU A 260 -21.18 -25.86 -27.30
CA GLU A 260 -22.26 -26.21 -28.24
C GLU A 260 -21.75 -26.40 -29.68
#